data_AF-A0A7I8L5V5-F1
#
_entry.id   AF-A0A7I8L5V5-F1
#
_cell.length_a   1.000
_cell.length_b   1.000
_cell.length_c   1.000
_cell.angle_alpha   90.00
_cell.angle_beta   90.00
_cell.angle_gamma   90.00
#
_symmetry.space_group_name_H-M   'P 1'
#
loop_
_entity.id
_entity.type
_entity.pdbx_description
1 polymer ?
#
loop_
_entity_poly.entity_id
_entity_poly.type
_entity_poly.pdbx_seq_one_letter_code
_entity_poly.pdbx_strand_id
1 'polypeptide(L)'
;MVSERLYLTLPNIPEKVRFNGINLHQWEQFVDLMLLGRGLTDHLIEESFKKSDPKYRRWKSEEAIIHTRLLSTMTLEMCENFLFMHSVKEL
;
A
#
# COMPACT_ATOMS: atom_id res chain seq x y z
N MET A 1 -15.86 -21.74 3.31
CA MET A 1 -14.85 -21.25 2.33
C MET A 1 -15.32 -19.94 1.71
N VAL A 2 -15.14 -18.83 2.41
CA VAL A 2 -15.42 -17.48 1.90
C VAL A 2 -14.26 -16.60 2.37
N SER A 3 -13.02 -16.81 1.90
CA SER A 3 -11.91 -16.07 2.53
C SER A 3 -10.59 -15.95 1.75
N GLU A 4 -10.56 -16.09 0.42
CA GLU A 4 -9.29 -15.84 -0.31
C GLU A 4 -9.43 -14.93 -1.51
N ARG A 5 -10.61 -14.80 -2.12
CA ARG A 5 -10.79 -13.98 -3.33
C ARG A 5 -11.14 -12.50 -3.05
N LEU A 6 -11.76 -12.18 -1.92
CA LEU A 6 -12.18 -10.81 -1.58
C LEU A 6 -11.02 -9.88 -1.18
N TYR A 7 -9.89 -10.43 -0.74
CA TYR A 7 -8.69 -9.63 -0.42
C TYR A 7 -7.92 -9.19 -1.69
N LEU A 8 -8.06 -9.93 -2.78
CA LEU A 8 -7.20 -9.81 -3.97
C LEU A 8 -7.77 -8.90 -5.07
N THR A 9 -9.09 -8.80 -5.21
CA THR A 9 -9.68 -7.86 -6.18
C THR A 9 -9.66 -6.42 -5.66
N LEU A 10 -8.90 -5.59 -6.34
CA LEU A 10 -8.91 -4.13 -6.16
C LEU A 10 -10.25 -3.59 -6.66
N PRO A 11 -10.96 -2.75 -5.89
CA PRO A 11 -11.93 -1.86 -6.50
C PRO A 11 -11.18 -0.99 -7.51
N ASN A 12 -11.77 -0.77 -8.68
CA ASN A 12 -11.22 0.18 -9.64
C ASN A 12 -11.22 1.56 -8.98
N ILE A 13 -10.04 2.11 -8.72
CA ILE A 13 -9.89 3.43 -8.11
C ILE A 13 -10.12 4.46 -9.21
N PRO A 14 -11.19 5.28 -9.12
CA PRO A 14 -11.44 6.31 -10.13
C PRO A 14 -10.21 7.21 -10.28
N GLU A 15 -9.82 7.50 -11.51
CA GLU A 15 -8.65 8.33 -11.78
C GLU A 15 -8.73 9.70 -11.08
N LYS A 16 -9.95 10.25 -10.95
CA LYS A 16 -10.22 11.52 -10.27
C LYS A 16 -9.88 11.54 -8.78
N VAL A 17 -9.83 10.39 -8.11
CA VAL A 17 -9.50 10.32 -6.67
C VAL A 17 -8.04 9.92 -6.43
N ARG A 18 -7.26 9.65 -7.49
CA ARG A 18 -5.85 9.32 -7.34
C ARG A 18 -5.04 10.53 -6.89
N PHE A 19 -4.03 10.30 -6.06
CA PHE A 19 -3.12 11.35 -5.66
C PHE A 19 -2.35 11.92 -6.84
N ASN A 20 -2.39 13.24 -7.01
CA ASN A 20 -1.75 13.96 -8.11
C ASN A 20 -0.92 15.17 -7.62
N GLY A 21 -0.56 15.20 -6.34
CA GLY A 21 0.22 16.28 -5.73
C GLY A 21 -0.60 17.50 -5.31
N ILE A 22 -1.80 17.71 -5.87
CA ILE A 22 -2.65 18.87 -5.51
C ILE A 22 -3.87 18.51 -4.66
N ASN A 23 -4.25 17.23 -4.61
CA ASN A 23 -5.44 16.73 -3.92
C ASN A 23 -5.14 15.96 -2.63
N LEU A 24 -4.05 16.27 -1.93
CA LEU A 24 -3.55 15.53 -0.76
C LEU A 24 -4.66 15.24 0.26
N HIS A 25 -5.39 16.26 0.71
CA HIS A 25 -6.41 16.10 1.75
C HIS A 25 -7.57 15.17 1.34
N GLN A 26 -8.00 15.23 0.08
CA GLN A 26 -9.07 14.37 -0.44
C GLN A 26 -8.58 12.93 -0.59
N TRP A 27 -7.33 12.78 -1.03
CA TRP A 27 -6.69 11.48 -1.17
C TRP A 27 -6.45 10.81 0.18
N GLU A 28 -5.99 11.54 1.19
CA GLU A 28 -5.82 11.04 2.57
C GLU A 28 -7.13 10.47 3.11
N GLN A 29 -8.23 11.24 3.03
CA GLN A 29 -9.55 10.77 3.45
C GLN A 29 -10.00 9.49 2.70
N PHE A 30 -9.72 9.40 1.41
CA PHE A 30 -10.02 8.21 0.62
C PHE A 30 -9.19 7.00 1.07
N VAL A 31 -7.90 7.19 1.31
CA VAL A 31 -6.99 6.14 1.79
C VAL A 31 -7.43 5.66 3.17
N ASP A 32 -7.77 6.57 4.09
CA ASP A 32 -8.25 6.23 5.43
C ASP A 32 -9.52 5.36 5.38
N LEU A 33 -10.51 5.77 4.57
CA LEU A 33 -11.74 4.98 4.39
C LEU A 33 -11.48 3.60 3.77
N MET A 34 -10.55 3.53 2.82
CA MET A 34 -10.16 2.29 2.14
C MET A 34 -9.44 1.33 3.09
N LEU A 35 -8.56 1.83 3.96
CA LEU A 35 -7.84 1.05 4.96
C LEU A 35 -8.78 0.58 6.09
N LEU A 36 -9.66 1.48 6.58
CA LEU A 36 -10.66 1.17 7.59
C LEU A 36 -11.60 0.05 7.12
N GLY A 37 -12.10 0.13 5.88
CA GLY A 37 -12.98 -0.89 5.31
C GLY A 37 -12.33 -2.27 5.11
N ARG A 38 -11.00 -2.39 5.27
CA ARG A 38 -10.24 -3.63 5.11
C ARG A 38 -9.57 -4.11 6.39
N GLY A 39 -9.72 -3.40 7.51
CA GLY A 39 -9.04 -3.73 8.77
C GLY A 39 -7.51 -3.60 8.68
N LEU A 40 -7.00 -2.72 7.82
CA LEU A 40 -5.56 -2.54 7.58
C LEU A 40 -4.96 -1.37 8.38
N THR A 41 -5.76 -0.69 9.20
CA THR A 41 -5.34 0.46 10.00
C THR A 41 -4.24 0.11 11.00
N ASP A 42 -4.30 -1.09 11.57
CA ASP A 42 -3.42 -1.51 12.65
C ASP A 42 -2.02 -1.92 12.13
N HIS A 43 -1.94 -2.33 10.86
CA HIS A 43 -0.69 -2.74 10.21
C HIS A 43 0.23 -1.58 9.85
N LEU A 44 -0.28 -0.36 9.75
CA LEU A 44 0.53 0.84 9.50
C LEU A 44 1.28 1.32 10.75
N ILE A 45 0.91 0.79 11.92
CA ILE A 45 1.41 1.25 13.23
C ILE A 45 2.43 0.26 13.82
N GLU A 46 2.55 -0.96 13.28
CA GLU A 46 3.48 -1.96 13.81
C GLU A 46 4.96 -1.59 13.56
N GLU A 47 5.77 -1.63 14.62
CA GLU A 47 7.22 -1.48 14.54
C GLU A 47 7.85 -2.51 13.57
N SER A 48 8.83 -2.07 12.79
CA SER A 48 9.54 -2.96 11.86
C SER A 48 10.24 -4.09 12.60
N PHE A 49 9.99 -5.34 12.18
CA PHE A 49 10.72 -6.50 12.72
C PHE A 49 12.19 -6.49 12.27
N LYS A 50 13.09 -6.97 13.14
CA LYS A 50 14.49 -7.23 12.75
C LYS A 50 14.54 -8.38 11.73
N LYS A 51 15.47 -8.36 10.78
CA LYS A 51 15.65 -9.43 9.77
C LYS A 51 15.84 -10.83 10.37
N SER A 52 16.37 -10.92 11.59
CA SER A 52 16.57 -12.17 12.32
C SER A 52 15.28 -12.73 12.94
N ASP A 53 14.21 -11.94 12.99
CA ASP A 53 12.93 -12.38 13.56
C ASP A 53 12.23 -13.36 12.61
N PRO A 54 11.79 -14.54 13.08
CA PRO A 54 11.01 -15.48 12.28
C PRO A 54 9.76 -14.87 11.63
N LYS A 55 9.17 -13.83 12.24
CA LYS A 55 8.00 -13.09 11.74
C LYS A 55 8.35 -12.07 10.66
N TYR A 56 9.63 -11.72 10.48
CA TYR A 56 10.08 -10.71 9.52
C TYR A 56 9.59 -10.97 8.10
N ARG A 57 9.65 -12.22 7.65
CA ARG A 57 9.22 -12.58 6.29
C ARG A 57 7.74 -12.32 6.07
N ARG A 58 6.91 -12.68 7.06
CA ARG A 58 5.46 -12.48 6.99
C ARG A 58 5.13 -10.99 7.02
N TRP A 59 5.70 -10.26 7.97
CA TRP A 59 5.56 -8.81 8.07
C TRP A 59 5.98 -8.11 6.78
N LYS A 60 7.12 -8.49 6.18
CA LYS A 60 7.60 -7.87 4.94
C LYS A 60 6.67 -8.13 3.75
N SER A 61 6.03 -9.30 3.71
CA SER A 61 5.03 -9.62 2.69
C SER A 61 3.75 -8.80 2.87
N GLU A 62 3.28 -8.63 4.10
CA GLU A 62 2.09 -7.84 4.44
C GLU A 62 2.34 -6.34 4.15
N GLU A 63 3.51 -5.82 4.52
CA GLU A 63 3.94 -4.45 4.22
C GLU A 63 4.06 -4.18 2.71
N ALA A 64 4.61 -5.12 1.93
CA ALA A 64 4.68 -4.99 0.47
C ALA A 64 3.29 -4.93 -0.18
N ILE A 65 2.32 -5.67 0.36
CA ILE A 65 0.92 -5.60 -0.10
C ILE A 65 0.36 -4.21 0.18
N ILE A 66 0.52 -3.69 1.40
CA ILE A 66 0.04 -2.36 1.80
C ILE A 66 0.67 -1.26 0.93
N HIS A 67 1.99 -1.30 0.72
CA HIS A 67 2.67 -0.36 -0.17
C HIS A 67 2.14 -0.42 -1.60
N THR A 68 1.95 -1.62 -2.16
CA THR A 68 1.38 -1.76 -3.51
C THR A 68 -0.05 -1.21 -3.57
N ARG A 69 -0.84 -1.35 -2.49
CA ARG A 69 -2.17 -0.76 -2.38
C ARG A 69 -2.13 0.77 -2.36
N LEU A 70 -1.24 1.36 -1.57
CA LEU A 70 -1.05 2.82 -1.51
C LEU A 70 -0.60 3.38 -2.86
N LEU A 71 0.39 2.76 -3.50
CA LEU A 71 0.84 3.17 -4.85
C LEU A 71 -0.29 3.11 -5.88
N SER A 72 -1.17 2.12 -5.79
CA SER A 72 -2.32 2.02 -6.71
C SER A 72 -3.32 3.19 -6.58
N THR A 73 -3.31 3.91 -5.45
CA THR A 73 -4.17 5.08 -5.22
C THR A 73 -3.51 6.38 -5.69
N MET A 74 -2.32 6.33 -6.27
CA MET A 74 -1.58 7.50 -6.75
C MET A 74 -1.51 7.48 -8.28
N THR A 75 -1.19 8.64 -8.86
CA THR A 75 -0.76 8.74 -10.26
C THR A 75 0.67 8.20 -10.40
N LEU A 76 1.04 7.77 -11.61
CA LEU A 76 2.37 7.19 -11.86
C LEU A 76 3.49 8.17 -11.50
N GLU A 77 3.35 9.44 -11.88
CA GLU A 77 4.29 10.51 -11.56
C GLU A 77 4.51 10.65 -10.05
N MET A 78 3.44 10.53 -9.26
CA MET A 78 3.57 10.59 -7.79
C MET A 78 4.19 9.32 -7.22
N CYS A 79 3.91 8.14 -7.80
CA CYS A 79 4.49 6.87 -7.38
C CYS A 79 6.01 6.83 -7.52
N GLU A 80 6.60 7.52 -8.50
CA GLU A 80 8.05 7.52 -8.73
C GLU A 80 8.84 7.90 -7.47
N ASN A 81 8.32 8.84 -6.68
CA ASN A 81 8.92 9.27 -5.41
C ASN A 81 8.89 8.21 -4.29
N PHE A 82 8.13 7.12 -4.45
CA PHE A 82 7.92 6.08 -3.45
C PHE A 82 8.32 4.69 -3.95
N LEU A 83 8.51 4.53 -5.26
CA LEU A 83 9.02 3.34 -5.92
C LEU A 83 10.55 3.23 -5.74
N PHE A 84 11.03 3.28 -4.51
CA PHE A 84 12.41 2.85 -4.20
C PHE A 84 12.45 1.32 -4.07
N MET A 85 12.06 0.61 -5.13
CA MET A 85 12.69 -0.69 -5.34
C MET A 85 14.13 -0.35 -5.71
N HIS A 86 15.11 -0.76 -4.90
CA HIS A 86 16.48 -0.87 -5.40
C HIS A 86 16.35 -1.63 -6.72
N SER A 87 16.48 -0.92 -7.84
CA SER A 87 16.81 -1.60 -9.08
C SER A 87 18.05 -2.40 -8.72
N VAL A 88 17.94 -3.72 -8.90
CA VAL A 88 19.12 -4.58 -8.98
C VAL A 88 20.07 -3.81 -9.87
N LYS A 89 21.21 -3.39 -9.30
CA LYS A 89 22.25 -2.57 -9.93
C LYS A 89 22.13 -2.67 -11.44
N GLU A 90 21.87 -1.54 -12.09
CA GLU A 90 22.14 -1.42 -13.52
C GLU A 90 23.56 -1.98 -13.73
N LEU A 91 23.62 -3.10 -14.45
CA LEU A 91 24.85 -3.76 -14.88
C LEU A 91 25.51 -2.92 -15.98
#